data_AF-A0A7J6TFU5-F1
#
_entry.id   AF-A0A7J6TFU5-F1
#
_cell.length_a   1.000
_cell.length_b   1.000
_cell.length_c   1.000
_cell.angle_alpha   90.00
_cell.angle_beta   90.00
_cell.angle_gamma   90.00
#
_symmetry.space_group_name_H-M   'P 1'
#
loop_
_entity.id
_entity.type
_entity.pdbx_description
1 polymer ?
#
loop_
_entity_poly.entity_id
_entity_poly.type
_entity_poly.pdbx_seq_one_letter_code
_entity_poly.pdbx_strand_id
1 'polypeptide(L)'
;MAANTAVRPMTVDSFVELQRNLLTLEREEEVAQTTEVLRSYSNAELQDRGVVILKLILDSVTAGPYGRALLTFVKPCGRGGQQTPLPPNRFSSGDIIGVFGVSAHQGFAGDPEVSGVVHSVGQCSVVVVADDPELDADRLRVGGGAPTYSLALMGSDVTYRRLTSVLDKLEKTTSNPIVSCCFGETPIPSLHPRVQEDLPLAFGDSLNEVQRRAVRICLDASPLALVHGPPGTGKTTVLVSYILDAIQAHQRLLVCAPSNVAVDNLLERVTSVGGVSNVVRIGHPARVGEGLERYTLDAKLAQNEQQQLVGDIRKEIDSCLKKGRKAKDRSSRRTMQGEVRELRKELRSRERRAVSEVIHQSSVVFATCAAAGGRTLARAMNDGHAESTSRLFDVVVIDEAAQAIEAACWIPLLLGRKAVLAGDHKQLAATVLSEEAAKRGLQETLFGRLMAMMEEATNEEGREMPCVMLSTQYRMNETIMGWSNSQFYGGHLVAAESVKSRTLQQLTQQGIPTSRIEQLGAWVDQDMLGRPLIWIDTAGVDWMHEDDVGEEESRSNSAEVAIVAKYISFLRAADIGRDRTAVISPYNRQVRLIRDALKDSLGE
;
A
#
# COMPACT_ATOMS: atom_id res chain seq x y z
N MET A 1 -35.23 10.31 -4.90
CA MET A 1 -35.49 9.83 -6.27
C MET A 1 -34.16 9.48 -6.90
N ALA A 2 -33.73 8.23 -6.78
CA ALA A 2 -32.49 7.77 -7.39
C ALA A 2 -32.73 7.61 -8.90
N ALA A 3 -31.93 8.29 -9.71
CA ALA A 3 -31.95 8.10 -11.15
C ALA A 3 -31.58 6.65 -11.44
N ASN A 4 -32.49 5.95 -12.10
CA ASN A 4 -32.27 4.62 -12.66
C ASN A 4 -31.30 4.78 -13.85
N THR A 5 -30.00 4.85 -13.56
CA THR A 5 -28.95 4.80 -14.58
C THR A 5 -28.76 3.36 -14.99
N ALA A 6 -29.53 2.93 -15.99
CA ALA A 6 -29.20 1.74 -16.76
C ALA A 6 -27.72 1.85 -17.17
N VAL A 7 -26.89 0.90 -16.69
CA VAL A 7 -25.45 0.88 -16.94
C VAL A 7 -25.29 0.73 -18.45
N ARG A 8 -24.89 1.81 -19.14
CA ARG A 8 -24.54 1.69 -20.56
C ARG A 8 -23.40 0.67 -20.67
N PRO A 9 -23.46 -0.27 -21.63
CA PRO A 9 -22.35 -1.19 -21.84
C PRO A 9 -21.09 -0.38 -22.15
N MET A 10 -20.15 -0.39 -21.22
CA MET A 10 -18.88 0.33 -21.34
C MET A 10 -17.93 -0.56 -22.13
N THR A 11 -17.51 -0.08 -23.30
CA THR A 11 -16.47 -0.77 -24.10
C THR A 11 -15.09 -0.49 -23.52
N VAL A 12 -14.12 -1.37 -23.80
CA VAL A 12 -12.71 -1.16 -23.42
C VAL A 12 -12.19 0.19 -23.90
N ASP A 13 -12.46 0.56 -25.16
CA ASP A 13 -12.02 1.82 -25.75
C ASP A 13 -12.59 3.03 -25.01
N SER A 14 -13.91 3.04 -24.77
CA SER A 14 -14.58 4.12 -24.03
C SER A 14 -14.09 4.25 -22.58
N PHE A 15 -13.79 3.12 -21.94
CA PHE A 15 -13.22 3.10 -20.59
C PHE A 15 -11.80 3.68 -20.58
N VAL A 16 -10.95 3.23 -21.52
CA VAL A 16 -9.57 3.69 -21.63
C VAL A 16 -9.51 5.20 -21.88
N GLU A 17 -10.33 5.72 -22.80
CA GLU A 17 -10.42 7.15 -23.08
C GLU A 17 -10.87 7.94 -21.84
N LEU A 18 -11.93 7.49 -21.16
CA LEU A 18 -12.42 8.12 -19.93
C LEU A 18 -11.33 8.14 -18.86
N GLN A 19 -10.72 7.00 -18.55
CA GLN A 19 -9.71 6.88 -17.50
C GLN A 19 -8.45 7.69 -17.81
N ARG A 20 -8.01 7.78 -19.07
CA ARG A 20 -6.86 8.64 -19.46
C ARG A 20 -7.14 10.10 -19.10
N ASN A 21 -8.34 10.60 -19.41
CA ASN A 21 -8.73 11.97 -19.08
C ASN A 21 -8.80 12.19 -17.56
N LEU A 22 -9.41 11.27 -16.82
CA LEU A 22 -9.54 11.38 -15.36
C LEU A 22 -8.20 11.30 -14.63
N LEU A 23 -7.30 10.41 -15.05
CA LEU A 23 -5.96 10.31 -14.49
C LEU A 23 -5.14 11.57 -14.77
N THR A 24 -5.37 12.25 -15.90
CA THR A 24 -4.71 13.52 -16.21
C THR A 24 -5.13 14.61 -15.21
N LEU A 25 -6.44 14.73 -14.95
CA LEU A 25 -6.96 15.65 -13.92
C LEU A 25 -6.41 15.35 -12.53
N GLU A 26 -6.39 14.07 -12.14
CA GLU A 26 -5.83 13.64 -10.86
C GLU A 26 -4.35 13.99 -10.73
N ARG A 27 -3.58 13.76 -11.81
CA ARG A 27 -2.16 14.12 -11.85
C ARG A 27 -1.95 15.63 -11.77
N GLU A 28 -2.73 16.41 -12.52
CA GLU A 28 -2.64 17.87 -12.52
C GLU A 28 -2.93 18.43 -11.12
N GLU A 29 -3.94 17.88 -10.43
CA GLU A 29 -4.26 18.23 -9.05
C GLU A 29 -3.13 17.83 -8.07
N GLU A 30 -2.61 16.60 -8.15
CA GLU A 30 -1.49 16.14 -7.31
C GLU A 30 -0.25 17.03 -7.48
N VAL A 31 0.07 17.38 -8.74
CA VAL A 31 1.19 18.25 -9.08
C VAL A 31 0.92 19.67 -8.60
N ALA A 32 -0.30 20.20 -8.77
CA ALA A 32 -0.67 21.54 -8.31
C ALA A 32 -0.52 21.64 -6.78
N GLN A 33 -1.10 20.71 -6.01
CA GLN A 33 -1.00 20.69 -4.55
C GLN A 33 0.46 20.55 -4.08
N THR A 34 1.24 19.65 -4.70
CA THR A 34 2.65 19.47 -4.33
C THR A 34 3.47 20.72 -4.66
N THR A 35 3.26 21.31 -5.84
CA THR A 35 3.98 22.51 -6.29
C THR A 35 3.60 23.74 -5.48
N GLU A 36 2.32 23.89 -5.15
CA GLU A 36 1.81 24.95 -4.29
C GLU A 36 2.41 24.85 -2.89
N VAL A 37 2.43 23.67 -2.29
CA VAL A 37 3.11 23.47 -1.00
C VAL A 37 4.57 23.90 -1.11
N LEU A 38 5.31 23.48 -2.15
CA LEU A 38 6.71 23.85 -2.35
C LEU A 38 6.95 25.34 -2.65
N ARG A 39 5.93 26.10 -3.07
CA ARG A 39 6.01 27.54 -3.40
C ARG A 39 5.53 28.46 -2.28
N SER A 40 4.46 28.05 -1.59
CA SER A 40 3.73 28.91 -0.64
C SER A 40 4.36 28.93 0.75
N TYR A 41 5.17 27.91 1.08
CA TYR A 41 5.81 27.79 2.39
C TYR A 41 7.31 28.07 2.31
N SER A 42 7.84 28.69 3.36
CA SER A 42 9.28 28.87 3.53
C SER A 42 10.00 27.52 3.68
N ASN A 43 11.30 27.47 3.38
CA ASN A 43 12.10 26.26 3.54
C ASN A 43 12.02 25.67 4.96
N ALA A 44 11.89 26.51 6.00
CA ALA A 44 11.75 26.05 7.38
C ALA A 44 10.41 25.35 7.62
N GLU A 45 9.31 25.92 7.13
CA GLU A 45 7.97 25.33 7.22
C GLU A 45 7.84 24.05 6.40
N LEU A 46 8.48 23.99 5.23
CA LEU A 46 8.54 22.76 4.42
C LEU A 46 9.27 21.63 5.14
N GLN A 47 10.34 21.95 5.88
CA GLN A 47 11.05 20.97 6.70
C GLN A 47 10.22 20.54 7.91
N ASP A 48 9.50 21.46 8.55
CA ASP A 48 8.61 21.15 9.68
C ASP A 48 7.42 20.26 9.25
N ARG A 49 6.87 20.51 8.06
CA ARG A 49 5.87 19.65 7.41
C ARG A 49 6.45 18.29 7.00
N GLY A 50 7.77 18.15 6.98
CA GLY A 50 8.49 16.91 6.70
C GLY A 50 8.59 16.56 5.22
N VAL A 51 8.32 17.49 4.31
CA VAL A 51 8.34 17.27 2.85
C VAL A 51 9.70 17.59 2.21
N VAL A 52 10.55 18.28 2.95
CA VAL A 52 11.91 18.64 2.54
C VAL A 52 12.90 18.34 3.66
N ILE A 53 14.11 17.90 3.32
CA ILE A 53 15.24 17.82 4.24
C ILE A 53 16.36 18.73 3.72
N LEU A 54 16.67 19.78 4.48
CA LEU A 54 17.63 20.79 4.08
C LEU A 54 19.06 20.45 4.51
N LYS A 55 20.04 21.04 3.85
CA LYS A 55 21.45 21.10 4.31
C LYS A 55 22.06 19.73 4.61
N LEU A 56 21.97 18.82 3.64
CA LEU A 56 22.61 17.51 3.66
C LEU A 56 23.95 17.56 2.91
N ILE A 57 24.82 16.59 3.18
CA ILE A 57 26.07 16.37 2.46
C ILE A 57 25.98 15.01 1.78
N LEU A 58 26.43 14.92 0.53
CA LEU A 58 26.62 13.63 -0.14
C LEU A 58 27.87 12.95 0.43
N ASP A 59 27.67 11.89 1.20
CA ASP A 59 28.71 11.13 1.89
C ASP A 59 29.38 10.10 0.96
N SER A 60 28.59 9.37 0.18
CA SER A 60 29.10 8.31 -0.69
C SER A 60 28.24 8.07 -1.92
N VAL A 61 28.89 7.57 -2.97
CA VAL A 61 28.27 7.09 -4.21
C VAL A 61 28.77 5.68 -4.46
N THR A 62 27.87 4.70 -4.45
CA THR A 62 28.18 3.28 -4.60
C THR A 62 27.36 2.63 -5.72
N ALA A 63 27.78 1.44 -6.17
CA ALA A 63 27.01 0.65 -7.12
C ALA A 63 25.71 0.13 -6.48
N GLY A 64 24.57 0.53 -7.05
CA GLY A 64 23.24 0.13 -6.65
C GLY A 64 22.62 -0.95 -7.54
N PRO A 65 21.38 -1.35 -7.22
CA PRO A 65 20.63 -2.35 -7.99
C PRO A 65 20.49 -1.95 -9.46
N TYR A 66 20.59 -2.91 -10.37
CA TYR A 66 20.48 -2.73 -11.81
C TYR A 66 21.51 -1.76 -12.39
N GLY A 67 22.68 -1.67 -11.76
CA GLY A 67 23.78 -0.80 -12.17
C GLY A 67 23.49 0.69 -12.05
N ARG A 68 22.48 1.08 -11.26
CA ARG A 68 22.20 2.48 -10.89
C ARG A 68 23.15 2.95 -9.78
N ALA A 69 23.27 4.26 -9.58
CA ALA A 69 24.06 4.81 -8.48
C ALA A 69 23.21 4.91 -7.20
N LEU A 70 23.76 4.45 -6.07
CA LEU A 70 23.25 4.72 -4.72
C LEU A 70 23.95 5.96 -4.16
N LEU A 71 23.17 6.96 -3.79
CA LEU A 71 23.61 8.23 -3.23
C LEU A 71 23.25 8.29 -1.75
N THR A 72 24.25 8.38 -0.87
CA THR A 72 24.02 8.46 0.59
C THR A 72 24.17 9.89 1.05
N PHE A 73 23.07 10.50 1.49
CA PHE A 73 23.04 11.85 2.04
C PHE A 73 22.99 11.81 3.57
N VAL A 74 23.81 12.62 4.23
CA VAL A 74 23.90 12.69 5.70
C VAL A 74 23.81 14.13 6.17
N LYS A 75 23.36 14.36 7.41
CA LYS A 75 23.49 15.69 8.03
C LYS A 75 24.96 15.97 8.38
N PRO A 76 25.43 17.22 8.21
CA PRO A 76 26.73 17.64 8.73
C PRO A 76 26.82 17.37 10.24
N CYS A 77 27.98 16.86 10.70
CA CYS A 77 28.24 16.70 12.13
C CYS A 77 28.27 18.06 12.84
N GLY A 78 27.74 18.11 14.06
CA GLY A 78 27.78 19.31 14.90
C GLY A 78 29.17 19.63 15.42
N ARG A 79 29.33 20.81 16.06
CA ARG A 79 30.57 21.14 16.80
C ARG A 79 30.75 20.11 17.92
N GLY A 80 31.73 19.21 17.77
CA GLY A 80 31.99 18.09 18.69
C GLY A 80 32.02 16.71 18.02
N GLY A 81 31.76 16.60 16.72
CA GLY A 81 31.91 15.33 15.98
C GLY A 81 30.76 14.33 16.14
N GLN A 82 29.71 14.67 16.90
CA GLN A 82 28.49 13.88 16.97
C GLN A 82 27.67 14.02 15.67
N GLN A 83 27.16 12.89 15.17
CA GLN A 83 26.24 12.85 14.04
C GLN A 83 24.90 13.46 14.44
N THR A 84 24.40 14.36 13.60
CA THR A 84 23.11 15.02 13.79
C THR A 84 22.00 14.15 13.22
N PRO A 85 20.91 13.85 13.96
CA PRO A 85 19.79 13.12 13.40
C PRO A 85 19.07 13.93 12.31
N LEU A 86 18.36 13.24 11.43
CA LEU A 86 17.47 13.87 10.47
C LEU A 86 16.31 14.57 11.19
N PRO A 87 15.82 15.72 10.70
CA PRO A 87 14.60 16.32 11.21
C PRO A 87 13.41 15.36 10.99
N PRO A 88 12.33 15.48 11.78
CA PRO A 88 11.07 14.78 11.51
C PRO A 88 10.66 14.97 10.06
N ASN A 89 10.41 13.87 9.35
CA ASN A 89 10.15 13.91 7.92
C ASN A 89 9.18 12.81 7.51
N ARG A 90 8.59 12.96 6.33
CA ARG A 90 7.65 12.00 5.73
C ARG A 90 8.33 11.09 4.70
N PHE A 91 9.65 11.14 4.60
CA PHE A 91 10.36 10.37 3.59
C PHE A 91 10.26 8.90 3.96
N SER A 92 9.79 8.12 3.01
CA SER A 92 9.72 6.69 3.08
C SER A 92 10.48 6.11 1.90
N SER A 93 11.05 4.94 2.12
CA SER A 93 11.66 4.18 1.03
C SER A 93 10.66 3.99 -0.11
N GLY A 94 11.02 4.25 -1.36
CA GLY A 94 10.13 4.22 -2.52
C GLY A 94 9.57 5.58 -2.94
N ASP A 95 9.74 6.62 -2.12
CA ASP A 95 9.34 7.98 -2.49
C ASP A 95 10.25 8.54 -3.57
N ILE A 96 9.65 9.31 -4.49
CA ILE A 96 10.40 10.02 -5.52
C ILE A 96 10.85 11.34 -4.93
N ILE A 97 12.15 11.58 -5.05
CA ILE A 97 12.77 12.78 -4.49
C ILE A 97 13.63 13.47 -5.54
N GLY A 98 13.62 14.79 -5.46
CA GLY A 98 14.55 15.65 -6.18
C GLY A 98 15.73 15.99 -5.27
N VAL A 99 16.94 15.88 -5.80
CA VAL A 99 18.17 16.36 -5.18
C VAL A 99 18.48 17.74 -5.74
N PHE A 100 18.54 18.75 -4.86
CA PHE A 100 18.79 20.14 -5.22
C PHE A 100 20.09 20.63 -4.58
N GLY A 101 20.96 21.31 -5.34
CA GLY A 101 22.19 21.91 -4.82
C GLY A 101 21.98 23.28 -4.17
N VAL A 102 23.09 23.99 -3.93
CA VAL A 102 23.14 25.26 -3.16
C VAL A 102 22.40 26.42 -3.86
N SER A 103 22.15 26.31 -5.16
CA SER A 103 21.33 27.27 -5.94
C SER A 103 19.86 27.34 -5.47
N ALA A 104 19.41 26.41 -4.63
CA ALA A 104 18.04 26.32 -4.10
C ALA A 104 17.67 27.43 -3.08
N HIS A 105 18.45 28.51 -2.98
CA HIS A 105 18.00 29.73 -2.29
C HIS A 105 16.77 30.38 -2.94
N GLN A 106 16.34 29.92 -4.12
CA GLN A 106 15.13 30.36 -4.84
C GLN A 106 13.93 29.39 -4.72
N GLY A 107 14.01 28.36 -3.88
CA GLY A 107 12.92 27.39 -3.65
C GLY A 107 13.08 26.05 -4.41
N PHE A 108 12.07 25.19 -4.31
CA PHE A 108 12.06 23.82 -4.87
C PHE A 108 11.25 23.68 -6.17
N ALA A 109 10.94 24.79 -6.84
CA ALA A 109 10.08 24.83 -8.02
C ALA A 109 10.82 24.62 -9.36
N GLY A 110 12.16 24.49 -9.34
CA GLY A 110 12.98 24.22 -10.53
C GLY A 110 13.24 22.73 -10.76
N ASP A 111 13.93 22.40 -11.85
CA ASP A 111 14.35 21.01 -12.11
C ASP A 111 15.42 20.56 -11.11
N PRO A 112 15.29 19.33 -10.54
CA PRO A 112 16.31 18.79 -9.64
C PRO A 112 17.61 18.50 -10.39
N GLU A 113 18.75 18.62 -9.69
CA GLU A 113 20.06 18.22 -10.24
C GLU A 113 20.12 16.71 -10.50
N VAL A 114 19.46 15.94 -9.62
CA VAL A 114 19.27 14.49 -9.76
C VAL A 114 17.90 14.11 -9.24
N SER A 115 17.16 13.34 -10.02
CA SER A 115 15.96 12.65 -9.55
C SER A 115 16.30 11.23 -9.14
N GLY A 116 15.64 10.74 -8.10
CA GLY A 116 15.81 9.37 -7.66
C GLY A 116 14.69 8.87 -6.78
N VAL A 117 14.81 7.61 -6.39
CA VAL A 117 13.88 6.94 -5.49
C VAL A 117 14.60 6.70 -4.17
N VAL A 118 13.98 7.06 -3.05
CA VAL A 118 14.51 6.78 -1.71
C VAL A 118 14.67 5.26 -1.57
N HIS A 119 15.89 4.81 -1.29
CA HIS A 119 16.17 3.41 -0.94
C HIS A 119 15.89 3.18 0.55
N SER A 120 16.42 4.01 1.43
CA SER A 120 16.25 3.85 2.87
C SER A 120 16.38 5.19 3.57
N VAL A 121 15.68 5.33 4.69
CA VAL A 121 15.78 6.48 5.60
C VAL A 121 16.24 5.94 6.95
N GLY A 122 17.45 6.31 7.36
CA GLY A 122 17.99 6.01 8.68
C GLY A 122 17.82 7.19 9.64
N GLN A 123 18.31 7.05 10.86
CA GLN A 123 18.25 8.14 11.86
C GLN A 123 19.07 9.38 11.45
N CYS A 124 20.17 9.19 10.70
CA CYS A 124 21.11 10.26 10.34
C CYS A 124 21.35 10.37 8.82
N SER A 125 20.73 9.52 8.00
CA SER A 125 21.03 9.41 6.57
C SER A 125 19.82 9.07 5.72
N VAL A 126 19.82 9.54 4.48
CA VAL A 126 18.86 9.17 3.43
C VAL A 126 19.65 8.60 2.26
N VAL A 127 19.32 7.39 1.85
CA VAL A 127 19.93 6.73 0.69
C VAL A 127 18.97 6.82 -0.48
N VAL A 128 19.46 7.24 -1.64
CA VAL A 128 18.65 7.48 -2.85
C VAL A 128 19.24 6.68 -4.01
N VAL A 129 18.42 5.92 -4.72
CA VAL A 129 18.78 5.32 -6.02
C VAL A 129 18.55 6.36 -7.11
N ALA A 130 19.60 6.81 -7.77
CA ALA A 130 19.49 7.73 -8.90
C ALA A 130 18.75 7.07 -10.08
N ASP A 131 17.89 7.83 -10.76
CA ASP A 131 17.13 7.29 -11.89
C ASP A 131 17.97 7.08 -13.15
N ASP A 132 18.93 7.99 -13.36
CA ASP A 132 19.88 7.96 -14.48
C ASP A 132 20.98 6.89 -14.23
N PRO A 133 20.99 5.79 -15.02
CA PRO A 133 22.03 4.76 -14.91
C PRO A 133 23.40 5.22 -15.42
N GLU A 134 23.45 6.32 -16.16
CA GLU A 134 24.67 6.95 -16.69
C GLU A 134 25.10 8.18 -15.89
N LEU A 135 24.46 8.44 -14.74
CA LEU A 135 24.73 9.59 -13.89
C LEU A 135 26.25 9.79 -13.76
N ASP A 136 26.71 10.92 -14.29
CA ASP A 136 28.11 11.32 -14.18
C ASP A 136 28.34 11.80 -12.74
N ALA A 137 28.72 10.85 -11.89
CA ALA A 137 28.97 11.09 -10.47
C ALA A 137 30.10 12.12 -10.23
N ASP A 138 30.86 12.52 -11.25
CA ASP A 138 31.80 13.65 -11.17
C ASP A 138 31.09 15.02 -11.07
N ARG A 139 29.80 15.12 -11.43
CA ARG A 139 28.97 16.32 -11.21
C ARG A 139 28.56 16.50 -9.74
N LEU A 140 28.44 15.40 -8.99
CA LEU A 140 28.09 15.42 -7.58
C LEU A 140 29.35 15.42 -6.72
N ARG A 141 29.57 16.48 -5.96
CA ARG A 141 30.74 16.61 -5.09
C ARG A 141 30.48 15.86 -3.78
N VAL A 142 31.43 15.00 -3.39
CA VAL A 142 31.34 14.12 -2.21
C VAL A 142 32.29 14.58 -1.10
N GLY A 143 31.83 14.52 0.16
CA GLY A 143 32.68 14.69 1.35
C GLY A 143 32.72 16.10 1.97
N GLY A 144 33.52 16.26 3.03
CA GLY A 144 33.65 17.53 3.78
C GLY A 144 34.28 18.63 2.93
N GLY A 145 33.50 19.68 2.62
CA GLY A 145 33.84 20.74 1.66
C GLY A 145 33.00 20.71 0.36
N ALA A 146 32.13 19.71 0.21
CA ALA A 146 31.11 19.66 -0.83
C ALA A 146 29.97 20.68 -0.60
N PRO A 147 29.28 21.13 -1.66
CA PRO A 147 28.02 21.86 -1.56
C PRO A 147 27.02 21.10 -0.69
N THR A 148 26.21 21.84 0.07
CA THR A 148 25.07 21.25 0.75
C THR A 148 23.95 20.99 -0.24
N TYR A 149 23.33 19.82 -0.15
CA TYR A 149 22.17 19.42 -0.93
C TYR A 149 20.90 19.53 -0.08
N SER A 150 19.76 19.70 -0.74
CA SER A 150 18.44 19.56 -0.13
C SER A 150 17.66 18.51 -0.88
N LEU A 151 16.91 17.68 -0.16
CA LEU A 151 16.03 16.68 -0.74
C LEU A 151 14.59 17.15 -0.59
N ALA A 152 13.81 17.09 -1.66
CA ALA A 152 12.37 17.38 -1.63
C ALA A 152 11.58 16.19 -2.18
N LEU A 153 10.47 15.86 -1.53
CA LEU A 153 9.48 14.94 -2.09
C LEU A 153 8.91 15.55 -3.37
N MET A 154 8.87 14.75 -4.43
CA MET A 154 8.33 15.14 -5.74
C MET A 154 7.04 14.37 -6.00
N GLY A 155 6.09 14.99 -6.72
CA GLY A 155 4.90 14.30 -7.22
C GLY A 155 5.29 13.07 -8.06
N SER A 156 4.62 11.93 -7.84
CA SER A 156 5.06 10.66 -8.42
C SER A 156 4.45 10.40 -9.79
N ASP A 157 5.17 10.81 -10.84
CA ASP A 157 4.85 10.42 -12.21
C ASP A 157 4.90 8.89 -12.45
N VAL A 158 5.57 8.13 -11.59
CA VAL A 158 5.78 6.69 -11.84
C VAL A 158 4.47 5.92 -11.73
N THR A 159 3.61 6.27 -10.76
CA THR A 159 2.29 5.64 -10.62
C THR A 159 1.42 6.00 -11.82
N TYR A 160 1.35 7.29 -12.17
CA TYR A 160 0.63 7.76 -13.36
C TYR A 160 1.10 7.05 -14.63
N ARG A 161 2.41 7.02 -14.91
CA ARG A 161 2.98 6.32 -16.09
C ARG A 161 2.64 4.84 -16.13
N ARG A 162 2.58 4.16 -14.98
CA ARG A 162 2.17 2.74 -14.89
C ARG A 162 0.69 2.59 -15.21
N LEU A 163 -0.15 3.48 -14.71
CA LEU A 163 -1.59 3.50 -14.99
C LEU A 163 -1.85 3.78 -16.48
N THR A 164 -1.23 4.80 -17.06
CA THR A 164 -1.34 5.06 -18.50
C THR A 164 -0.82 3.87 -19.33
N SER A 165 0.34 3.31 -18.96
CA SER A 165 0.91 2.16 -19.67
C SER A 165 0.02 0.92 -19.62
N VAL A 166 -0.72 0.69 -18.52
CA VAL A 166 -1.66 -0.43 -18.47
C VAL A 166 -2.90 -0.16 -19.31
N LEU A 167 -3.40 1.08 -19.36
CA LEU A 167 -4.50 1.44 -20.24
C LEU A 167 -4.13 1.20 -21.72
N ASP A 168 -2.91 1.56 -22.12
CA ASP A 168 -2.39 1.26 -23.47
C ASP A 168 -2.30 -0.25 -23.76
N LYS A 169 -2.00 -1.07 -22.73
CA LYS A 169 -1.97 -2.52 -22.86
C LYS A 169 -3.38 -3.09 -22.92
N LEU A 170 -4.31 -2.57 -22.12
CA LEU A 170 -5.70 -2.99 -22.05
C LEU A 170 -6.39 -2.78 -23.41
N GLU A 171 -6.22 -1.60 -24.00
CA GLU A 171 -6.70 -1.24 -25.34
C GLU A 171 -6.19 -2.20 -26.43
N LYS A 172 -4.95 -2.70 -26.30
CA LYS A 172 -4.34 -3.65 -27.24
C LYS A 172 -4.64 -5.12 -26.91
N THR A 173 -5.21 -5.40 -25.74
CA THR A 173 -5.42 -6.77 -25.28
C THR A 173 -6.64 -7.34 -25.98
N THR A 174 -6.41 -8.29 -26.87
CA THR A 174 -7.47 -9.08 -27.50
C THR A 174 -7.56 -10.46 -26.85
N SER A 175 -8.76 -11.03 -26.75
CA SER A 175 -8.98 -12.40 -26.27
C SER A 175 -8.46 -12.69 -24.86
N ASN A 176 -8.59 -11.75 -23.91
CA ASN A 176 -8.36 -12.03 -22.49
C ASN A 176 -9.71 -12.30 -21.81
N PRO A 177 -9.93 -13.51 -21.23
CA PRO A 177 -11.23 -13.88 -20.68
C PRO A 177 -11.64 -12.99 -19.50
N ILE A 178 -10.69 -12.47 -18.72
CA ILE A 178 -10.98 -11.52 -17.63
C ILE A 178 -11.51 -10.21 -18.20
N VAL A 179 -10.85 -9.68 -19.25
CA VAL A 179 -11.26 -8.44 -19.91
C VAL A 179 -12.65 -8.60 -20.51
N SER A 180 -12.87 -9.63 -21.32
CA SER A 180 -14.16 -9.87 -21.97
C SER A 180 -15.30 -10.04 -20.97
N CYS A 181 -15.09 -10.73 -19.83
CA CYS A 181 -16.11 -10.82 -18.78
C CYS A 181 -16.34 -9.49 -18.07
N CYS A 182 -15.29 -8.75 -17.71
CA CYS A 182 -15.43 -7.50 -16.96
C CYS A 182 -16.06 -6.35 -17.76
N PHE A 183 -15.98 -6.39 -19.10
CA PHE A 183 -16.60 -5.40 -20.00
C PHE A 183 -17.89 -5.91 -20.64
N GLY A 184 -18.38 -7.09 -20.26
CA GLY A 184 -19.65 -7.64 -20.74
C GLY A 184 -19.63 -8.15 -22.19
N GLU A 185 -18.45 -8.33 -22.79
CA GLU A 185 -18.31 -8.95 -24.12
C GLU A 185 -18.67 -10.45 -24.08
N THR A 186 -18.39 -11.10 -22.95
CA THR A 186 -18.81 -12.46 -22.65
C THR A 186 -19.59 -12.48 -21.34
N PRO A 187 -20.64 -13.31 -21.22
CA PRO A 187 -21.38 -13.42 -19.98
C PRO A 187 -20.45 -13.96 -18.90
N ILE A 188 -20.56 -13.41 -17.69
CA ILE A 188 -19.88 -13.99 -16.53
C ILE A 188 -20.42 -15.42 -16.35
N PRO A 189 -19.55 -16.45 -16.28
CA PRO A 189 -19.99 -17.83 -16.12
C PRO A 189 -20.75 -17.99 -14.80
N SER A 190 -21.93 -18.57 -14.87
CA SER A 190 -22.72 -18.92 -13.69
C SER A 190 -22.06 -20.07 -12.96
N LEU A 191 -22.27 -20.13 -11.65
CA LEU A 191 -21.78 -21.26 -10.87
C LEU A 191 -22.42 -22.55 -11.35
N HIS A 192 -21.59 -23.59 -11.50
CA HIS A 192 -22.10 -24.92 -11.80
C HIS A 192 -22.84 -25.44 -10.55
N PRO A 193 -24.04 -26.05 -10.66
CA PRO A 193 -24.85 -26.48 -9.51
C PRO A 193 -24.22 -27.57 -8.62
N ARG A 194 -23.00 -28.01 -8.95
CA ARG A 194 -22.20 -28.93 -8.14
C ARG A 194 -20.86 -28.29 -7.87
N VAL A 195 -20.87 -27.25 -7.04
CA VAL A 195 -19.65 -26.83 -6.35
C VAL A 195 -19.13 -28.07 -5.64
N GLN A 196 -17.89 -28.51 -5.92
CA GLN A 196 -17.39 -29.79 -5.42
C GLN A 196 -17.28 -29.75 -3.89
N GLU A 197 -18.29 -30.24 -3.18
CA GLU A 197 -18.34 -30.15 -1.72
C GLU A 197 -17.32 -31.09 -1.05
N ASP A 198 -16.86 -32.11 -1.77
CA ASP A 198 -16.07 -33.22 -1.23
C ASP A 198 -14.55 -32.98 -1.27
N LEU A 199 -14.07 -31.88 -1.87
CA LEU A 199 -12.64 -31.57 -1.87
C LEU A 199 -12.20 -31.08 -0.48
N PRO A 200 -11.18 -31.71 0.14
CA PRO A 200 -10.61 -31.21 1.38
C PRO A 200 -9.95 -29.86 1.13
N LEU A 201 -10.32 -28.85 1.94
CA LEU A 201 -9.71 -27.52 1.89
C LEU A 201 -8.59 -27.44 2.93
N ALA A 202 -7.54 -26.66 2.64
CA ALA A 202 -6.40 -26.45 3.52
C ALA A 202 -6.79 -26.01 4.95
N PHE A 203 -7.91 -25.29 5.10
CA PHE A 203 -8.45 -24.83 6.39
C PHE A 203 -9.83 -25.39 6.74
N GLY A 204 -10.27 -26.48 6.09
CA GLY A 204 -11.65 -26.95 6.07
C GLY A 204 -12.40 -26.92 7.41
N ASP A 205 -11.75 -27.28 8.52
CA ASP A 205 -12.35 -27.36 9.86
C ASP A 205 -12.45 -26.01 10.60
N SER A 206 -11.65 -25.02 10.19
CA SER A 206 -11.59 -23.70 10.84
C SER A 206 -12.47 -22.64 10.15
N LEU A 207 -12.98 -22.94 8.95
CA LEU A 207 -13.87 -22.07 8.19
C LEU A 207 -15.33 -22.35 8.53
N ASN A 208 -16.13 -21.28 8.63
CA ASN A 208 -17.59 -21.43 8.67
C ASN A 208 -18.15 -21.85 7.29
N GLU A 209 -19.43 -22.21 7.23
CA GLU A 209 -20.09 -22.68 6.02
C GLU A 209 -20.00 -21.70 4.84
N VAL A 210 -20.25 -20.41 5.09
CA VAL A 210 -20.22 -19.37 4.06
C VAL A 210 -18.81 -19.12 3.55
N GLN A 211 -17.81 -19.12 4.44
CA GLN A 211 -16.40 -19.04 4.08
C GLN A 211 -15.95 -20.25 3.26
N ARG A 212 -16.38 -21.46 3.63
CA ARG A 212 -16.11 -22.70 2.88
C ARG A 212 -16.70 -22.63 1.47
N ARG A 213 -17.97 -22.20 1.36
CA ARG A 213 -18.63 -21.96 0.07
C ARG A 213 -17.86 -20.92 -0.75
N ALA A 214 -17.38 -19.85 -0.13
CA ALA A 214 -16.60 -18.82 -0.80
C ALA A 214 -15.29 -19.36 -1.40
N VAL A 215 -14.55 -20.18 -0.65
CA VAL A 215 -13.32 -20.81 -1.16
C VAL A 215 -13.64 -21.71 -2.35
N ARG A 216 -14.69 -22.54 -2.27
CA ARG A 216 -15.06 -23.45 -3.37
C ARG A 216 -15.51 -22.67 -4.63
N ILE A 217 -16.29 -21.61 -4.47
CA ILE A 217 -16.63 -20.68 -5.56
C ILE A 217 -15.36 -20.13 -6.21
N CYS A 218 -14.39 -19.67 -5.41
CA CYS A 218 -13.11 -19.19 -5.92
C CYS A 218 -12.30 -20.27 -6.64
N LEU A 219 -12.41 -21.55 -6.26
CA LEU A 219 -11.74 -22.67 -6.95
C LEU A 219 -12.42 -22.99 -8.29
N ASP A 220 -13.75 -23.03 -8.33
CA ASP A 220 -14.52 -23.45 -9.51
C ASP A 220 -14.69 -22.35 -10.56
N ALA A 221 -14.95 -21.12 -10.13
CA ALA A 221 -15.29 -20.02 -11.03
C ALA A 221 -14.10 -19.61 -11.91
N SER A 222 -14.34 -19.41 -13.19
CA SER A 222 -13.35 -18.91 -14.16
C SER A 222 -14.10 -18.14 -15.25
N PRO A 223 -13.63 -16.96 -15.68
CA PRO A 223 -12.35 -16.35 -15.33
C PRO A 223 -12.39 -15.44 -14.10
N LEU A 224 -13.54 -15.25 -13.44
CA LEU A 224 -13.72 -14.25 -12.39
C LEU A 224 -14.53 -14.79 -11.20
N ALA A 225 -14.07 -14.49 -9.98
CA ALA A 225 -14.81 -14.67 -8.73
C ALA A 225 -14.69 -13.44 -7.82
N LEU A 226 -15.76 -13.11 -7.09
CA LEU A 226 -15.79 -12.02 -6.11
C LEU A 226 -16.07 -12.54 -4.70
N VAL A 227 -15.31 -12.05 -3.73
CA VAL A 227 -15.57 -12.26 -2.29
C VAL A 227 -15.88 -10.91 -1.65
N HIS A 228 -17.16 -10.67 -1.37
CA HIS A 228 -17.59 -9.51 -0.60
C HIS A 228 -17.41 -9.81 0.89
N GLY A 229 -16.45 -9.13 1.51
CA GLY A 229 -16.10 -9.36 2.91
C GLY A 229 -16.32 -8.13 3.80
N PRO A 230 -17.54 -7.98 4.37
CA PRO A 230 -17.86 -6.96 5.37
C PRO A 230 -16.92 -6.98 6.60
N PRO A 231 -16.91 -5.91 7.43
CA PRO A 231 -15.99 -5.79 8.55
C PRO A 231 -16.03 -6.99 9.50
N GLY A 232 -14.87 -7.61 9.74
CA GLY A 232 -14.73 -8.71 10.71
C GLY A 232 -15.20 -10.08 10.22
N THR A 233 -15.57 -10.24 8.95
CA THR A 233 -16.12 -11.51 8.42
C THR A 233 -15.06 -12.56 8.02
N GLY A 234 -13.78 -12.22 8.10
CA GLY A 234 -12.69 -13.15 7.79
C GLY A 234 -12.36 -13.25 6.28
N LYS A 235 -12.57 -12.18 5.50
CA LYS A 235 -12.18 -12.06 4.08
C LYS A 235 -10.76 -12.57 3.80
N THR A 236 -9.79 -12.08 4.58
CA THR A 236 -8.38 -12.51 4.47
C THR A 236 -8.22 -14.00 4.77
N THR A 237 -9.00 -14.58 5.70
CA THR A 237 -8.96 -16.02 6.00
C THR A 237 -9.44 -16.85 4.81
N VAL A 238 -10.51 -16.41 4.11
CA VAL A 238 -10.98 -17.05 2.87
C VAL A 238 -9.92 -16.99 1.79
N LEU A 239 -9.31 -15.83 1.57
CA LEU A 239 -8.25 -15.68 0.58
C LEU A 239 -7.02 -16.54 0.90
N VAL A 240 -6.61 -16.61 2.16
CA VAL A 240 -5.47 -17.43 2.58
C VAL A 240 -5.77 -18.91 2.29
N SER A 241 -6.97 -19.42 2.62
CA SER A 241 -7.35 -20.79 2.27
C SER A 241 -7.31 -21.01 0.76
N TYR A 242 -7.94 -20.13 -0.02
CA TYR A 242 -7.94 -20.23 -1.47
C TYR A 242 -6.53 -20.24 -2.06
N ILE A 243 -5.63 -19.38 -1.58
CA ILE A 243 -4.24 -19.30 -2.04
C ILE A 243 -3.53 -20.63 -1.76
N LEU A 244 -3.69 -21.22 -0.57
CA LEU A 244 -3.07 -22.51 -0.24
C LEU A 244 -3.60 -23.63 -1.13
N ASP A 245 -4.92 -23.71 -1.32
CA ASP A 245 -5.56 -24.72 -2.17
C ASP A 245 -5.09 -24.59 -3.63
N ALA A 246 -4.98 -23.35 -4.15
CA ALA A 246 -4.46 -23.08 -5.49
C ALA A 246 -2.97 -23.45 -5.64
N ILE A 247 -2.14 -23.23 -4.62
CA ILE A 247 -0.73 -23.65 -4.61
C ILE A 247 -0.63 -25.18 -4.61
N GLN A 248 -1.47 -25.87 -3.84
CA GLN A 248 -1.53 -27.33 -3.82
C GLN A 248 -1.98 -27.90 -5.17
N ALA A 249 -2.85 -27.19 -5.90
CA ALA A 249 -3.23 -27.48 -7.27
C ALA A 249 -2.15 -27.10 -8.32
N HIS A 250 -0.93 -26.77 -7.88
CA HIS A 250 0.20 -26.36 -8.72
C HIS A 250 -0.05 -25.12 -9.59
N GLN A 251 -0.99 -24.26 -9.20
CA GLN A 251 -1.21 -22.99 -9.89
C GLN A 251 -0.16 -21.97 -9.45
N ARG A 252 0.30 -21.14 -10.39
CA ARG A 252 1.17 -20.00 -10.11
C ARG A 252 0.34 -18.75 -9.85
N LEU A 253 0.51 -18.14 -8.68
CA LEU A 253 -0.32 -17.03 -8.24
C LEU A 253 0.43 -15.69 -8.21
N LEU A 254 -0.27 -14.63 -8.63
CA LEU A 254 0.07 -13.26 -8.30
C LEU A 254 -0.95 -12.74 -7.29
N VAL A 255 -0.52 -12.47 -6.06
CA VAL A 255 -1.35 -11.92 -4.99
C VAL A 255 -1.05 -10.44 -4.82
N CYS A 256 -2.08 -9.62 -4.95
CA CYS A 256 -1.98 -8.18 -4.92
C CYS A 256 -2.95 -7.52 -3.95
N ALA A 257 -2.61 -6.29 -3.57
CA ALA A 257 -3.49 -5.37 -2.87
C ALA A 257 -3.05 -3.92 -3.18
N PRO A 258 -3.91 -2.90 -2.97
CA PRO A 258 -3.53 -1.50 -3.21
C PRO A 258 -2.45 -0.99 -2.25
N SER A 259 -2.38 -1.50 -1.01
CA SER A 259 -1.45 -1.04 0.03
C SER A 259 -0.43 -2.10 0.43
N ASN A 260 0.77 -1.67 0.89
CA ASN A 260 1.78 -2.62 1.38
C ASN A 260 1.29 -3.40 2.60
N VAL A 261 0.60 -2.73 3.52
CA VAL A 261 0.06 -3.35 4.75
C VAL A 261 -0.90 -4.50 4.41
N ALA A 262 -1.79 -4.31 3.42
CA ALA A 262 -2.70 -5.37 3.00
C ALA A 262 -1.96 -6.58 2.38
N VAL A 263 -0.95 -6.32 1.54
CA VAL A 263 -0.10 -7.38 0.96
C VAL A 263 0.64 -8.16 2.05
N ASP A 264 1.22 -7.43 3.01
CA ASP A 264 2.04 -8.01 4.06
C ASP A 264 1.20 -8.82 5.06
N ASN A 265 -0.02 -8.35 5.39
CA ASN A 265 -0.98 -9.10 6.20
C ASN A 265 -1.35 -10.45 5.56
N LEU A 266 -1.53 -10.49 4.24
CA LEU A 266 -1.78 -11.73 3.50
C LEU A 266 -0.54 -12.63 3.49
N LEU A 267 0.63 -12.07 3.20
CA LEU A 267 1.90 -12.80 3.17
C LEU A 267 2.20 -13.45 4.52
N GLU A 268 2.01 -12.71 5.62
CA GLU A 268 2.20 -13.22 6.98
C GLU A 268 1.28 -14.42 7.24
N ARG A 269 -0.02 -14.30 6.93
CA ARG A 269 -1.00 -15.37 7.15
C ARG A 269 -0.80 -16.58 6.25
N VAL A 270 -0.41 -16.40 4.99
CA VAL A 270 -0.10 -17.53 4.10
C VAL A 270 1.13 -18.28 4.59
N THR A 271 2.15 -17.55 5.06
CA THR A 271 3.40 -18.19 5.48
C THR A 271 3.38 -18.73 6.91
N SER A 272 2.49 -18.26 7.77
CA SER A 272 2.34 -18.76 9.16
C SER A 272 1.73 -20.17 9.23
N VAL A 273 0.99 -20.58 8.21
CA VAL A 273 0.38 -21.93 8.11
C VAL A 273 1.43 -23.00 7.85
N GLY A 274 2.55 -22.62 7.22
CA GLY A 274 3.59 -23.54 6.78
C GLY A 274 3.21 -24.29 5.50
N GLY A 275 4.13 -25.11 4.99
CA GLY A 275 3.92 -25.92 3.78
C GLY A 275 4.00 -25.18 2.45
N VAL A 276 4.22 -23.86 2.45
CA VAL A 276 4.40 -23.06 1.23
C VAL A 276 5.87 -22.78 0.97
N SER A 277 6.40 -23.34 -0.12
CA SER A 277 7.74 -23.06 -0.61
C SER A 277 7.74 -22.03 -1.75
N ASN A 278 8.87 -21.35 -1.94
CA ASN A 278 9.11 -20.42 -3.05
C ASN A 278 8.14 -19.22 -3.09
N VAL A 279 7.96 -18.58 -1.94
CA VAL A 279 7.21 -17.32 -1.82
C VAL A 279 8.12 -16.12 -2.09
N VAL A 280 7.68 -15.19 -2.94
CA VAL A 280 8.41 -13.95 -3.26
C VAL A 280 7.53 -12.74 -2.99
N ARG A 281 8.07 -11.74 -2.29
CA ARG A 281 7.47 -10.41 -2.09
C ARG A 281 8.20 -9.37 -2.93
N ILE A 282 7.53 -8.81 -3.92
CA ILE A 282 8.04 -7.72 -4.75
C ILE A 282 7.58 -6.39 -4.15
N GLY A 283 8.54 -5.61 -3.70
CA GLY A 283 8.35 -4.32 -3.07
C GLY A 283 9.67 -3.88 -2.46
N HIS A 284 9.75 -2.64 -2.01
CA HIS A 284 10.96 -2.20 -1.34
C HIS A 284 11.03 -2.82 0.07
N PRO A 285 12.14 -3.45 0.50
CA PRO A 285 12.25 -4.09 1.82
C PRO A 285 11.85 -3.17 3.00
N ALA A 286 12.27 -1.91 2.99
CA ALA A 286 11.87 -0.92 4.00
C ALA A 286 10.37 -0.56 4.06
N ARG A 287 9.54 -1.00 3.10
CA ARG A 287 8.07 -0.88 3.12
C ARG A 287 7.38 -2.19 3.51
N VAL A 288 8.15 -3.23 3.84
CA VAL A 288 7.66 -4.55 4.19
C VAL A 288 7.60 -4.68 5.71
N GLY A 289 6.54 -5.33 6.21
CA GLY A 289 6.36 -5.60 7.64
C GLY A 289 7.54 -6.34 8.27
N GLU A 290 7.76 -6.08 9.55
CA GLU A 290 8.83 -6.70 10.34
C GLU A 290 8.75 -8.24 10.28
N GLY A 291 9.89 -8.91 10.13
CA GLY A 291 9.95 -10.38 10.01
C GLY A 291 9.61 -10.96 8.62
N LEU A 292 9.05 -10.16 7.70
CA LEU A 292 8.71 -10.59 6.33
C LEU A 292 9.84 -10.32 5.31
N GLU A 293 10.91 -9.66 5.72
CA GLU A 293 12.07 -9.29 4.86
C GLU A 293 12.66 -10.50 4.12
N ARG A 294 12.68 -11.68 4.75
CA ARG A 294 13.20 -12.93 4.16
C ARG A 294 12.44 -13.40 2.91
N TYR A 295 11.22 -12.90 2.70
CA TYR A 295 10.42 -13.20 1.51
C TYR A 295 10.64 -12.19 0.40
N THR A 296 11.29 -11.06 0.67
CA THR A 296 11.53 -10.05 -0.35
C THR A 296 12.36 -10.61 -1.50
N LEU A 297 12.10 -10.11 -2.71
CA LEU A 297 12.90 -10.48 -3.88
C LEU A 297 14.41 -10.26 -3.63
N ASP A 298 14.77 -9.17 -2.97
CA ASP A 298 16.16 -8.85 -2.63
C ASP A 298 16.78 -9.90 -1.70
N ALA A 299 16.05 -10.35 -0.67
CA ALA A 299 16.50 -11.41 0.23
C ALA A 299 16.59 -12.78 -0.46
N LYS A 300 15.66 -13.08 -1.38
CA LYS A 300 15.69 -14.31 -2.18
C LYS A 300 16.85 -14.35 -3.15
N LEU A 301 17.14 -13.21 -3.79
CA LEU A 301 18.34 -13.03 -4.58
C LEU A 301 19.59 -13.16 -3.71
N ALA A 302 19.53 -12.76 -2.44
CA ALA A 302 20.64 -12.88 -1.51
C ALA A 302 21.02 -14.30 -1.10
N GLN A 303 20.06 -15.22 -1.21
CA GLN A 303 20.28 -16.64 -0.92
C GLN A 303 20.71 -17.44 -2.15
N ASN A 304 20.65 -16.85 -3.34
CA ASN A 304 20.91 -17.54 -4.60
C ASN A 304 22.42 -17.54 -4.92
N GLU A 305 22.97 -18.67 -5.37
CA GLU A 305 24.39 -18.85 -5.73
C GLU A 305 24.87 -17.83 -6.77
N GLN A 306 23.97 -17.38 -7.65
CA GLN A 306 24.24 -16.35 -8.66
C GLN A 306 24.59 -14.98 -8.05
N GLN A 307 24.33 -14.76 -6.76
CA GLN A 307 24.62 -13.49 -6.11
C GLN A 307 26.09 -13.30 -5.75
N GLN A 308 26.87 -14.37 -5.54
CA GLN A 308 28.32 -14.24 -5.31
C GLN A 308 28.98 -13.47 -6.47
N LEU A 309 28.60 -13.85 -7.69
CA LEU A 309 29.03 -13.20 -8.92
C LEU A 309 28.55 -11.75 -9.05
N VAL A 310 27.31 -11.45 -8.64
CA VAL A 310 26.77 -10.07 -8.61
C VAL A 310 27.55 -9.21 -7.61
N GLY A 311 27.87 -9.76 -6.44
CA GLY A 311 28.66 -9.11 -5.40
C GLY A 311 30.07 -8.77 -5.87
N ASP A 312 30.72 -9.67 -6.59
CA ASP A 312 32.07 -9.45 -7.11
C ASP A 312 32.10 -8.35 -8.18
N ILE A 313 31.14 -8.34 -9.11
CA ILE A 313 31.00 -7.25 -10.10
C ILE A 313 30.77 -5.90 -9.40
N ARG A 314 29.96 -5.84 -8.33
CA ARG A 314 29.76 -4.60 -7.56
C ARG A 314 31.06 -4.11 -6.92
N LYS A 315 31.85 -5.01 -6.32
CA LYS A 315 33.16 -4.66 -5.74
C LYS A 315 34.14 -4.15 -6.80
N GLU A 316 34.14 -4.74 -8.00
CA GLU A 316 34.95 -4.28 -9.12
C GLU A 316 34.54 -2.88 -9.57
N ILE A 317 33.23 -2.60 -9.71
CA ILE A 317 32.71 -1.26 -10.02
C ILE A 317 33.19 -0.25 -8.97
N ASP A 318 33.02 -0.54 -7.68
CA ASP A 318 33.42 0.36 -6.60
C ASP A 318 34.95 0.59 -6.58
N SER A 319 35.74 -0.43 -6.92
CA SER A 319 37.19 -0.34 -7.07
C SER A 319 37.57 0.59 -8.22
N CYS A 320 36.95 0.44 -9.39
CA CYS A 320 37.18 1.31 -10.55
C CYS A 320 36.75 2.77 -10.27
N LEU A 321 35.63 2.99 -9.57
CA LEU A 321 35.20 4.32 -9.14
C LEU A 321 36.22 4.98 -8.19
N LYS A 322 36.74 4.23 -7.21
CA LYS A 322 37.80 4.71 -6.30
C LYS A 322 39.10 5.04 -7.03
N LYS A 323 39.51 4.22 -7.99
CA LYS A 323 40.71 4.44 -8.82
C LYS A 323 40.53 5.65 -9.74
N GLY A 324 39.37 5.79 -10.39
CA GLY A 324 39.04 6.92 -11.26
C GLY A 324 39.11 8.27 -10.55
N ARG A 325 38.62 8.36 -9.30
CA ARG A 325 38.74 9.58 -8.49
C ARG A 325 40.17 10.01 -8.22
N LYS A 326 41.08 9.04 -7.99
CA LYS A 326 42.50 9.28 -7.69
C LYS A 326 43.38 9.53 -8.92
N ALA A 327 42.89 9.24 -10.13
CA ALA A 327 43.66 9.40 -11.36
C ALA A 327 43.86 10.88 -11.71
N LYS A 328 45.13 11.31 -11.86
CA LYS A 328 45.49 12.70 -12.21
C LYS A 328 45.34 13.02 -13.70
N ASP A 329 45.34 11.99 -14.56
CA ASP A 329 45.29 12.13 -16.01
C ASP A 329 43.88 11.88 -16.59
N ARG A 330 43.51 12.67 -17.60
CA ARG A 330 42.19 12.65 -18.26
C ARG A 330 41.99 11.39 -19.10
N SER A 331 43.05 10.83 -19.69
CA SER A 331 42.96 9.59 -20.46
C SER A 331 42.66 8.41 -19.53
N SER A 332 43.40 8.33 -18.41
CA SER A 332 43.22 7.30 -17.38
C SER A 332 41.81 7.31 -16.77
N ARG A 333 41.21 8.50 -16.55
CA ARG A 333 39.81 8.63 -16.12
C ARG A 333 38.81 8.08 -17.14
N ARG A 334 39.01 8.35 -18.44
CA ARG A 334 38.13 7.85 -19.51
C ARG A 334 38.15 6.33 -19.64
N THR A 335 39.33 5.71 -19.53
CA THR A 335 39.44 4.24 -19.59
C THR A 335 38.68 3.58 -18.45
N MET A 336 38.85 4.09 -17.22
CA MET A 336 38.12 3.59 -16.03
C MET A 336 36.60 3.79 -16.17
N GLN A 337 36.15 4.90 -16.76
CA GLN A 337 34.73 5.12 -17.06
C GLN A 337 34.18 4.11 -18.07
N GLY A 338 34.97 3.75 -19.09
CA GLY A 338 34.61 2.70 -20.05
C GLY A 338 34.46 1.33 -19.41
N GLU A 339 35.40 0.95 -18.54
CA GLU A 339 35.36 -0.30 -17.77
C GLU A 339 34.14 -0.36 -16.84
N VAL A 340 33.85 0.72 -16.12
CA VAL A 340 32.63 0.82 -15.28
C VAL A 340 31.35 0.65 -16.10
N ARG A 341 31.31 1.16 -17.34
CA ARG A 341 30.14 1.01 -18.21
C ARG A 341 29.89 -0.44 -18.62
N GLU A 342 30.94 -1.17 -19.00
CA GLU A 342 30.83 -2.59 -19.34
C GLU A 342 30.47 -3.44 -18.12
N LEU A 343 31.12 -3.22 -16.97
CA LEU A 343 30.78 -3.91 -15.72
C LEU A 343 29.32 -3.64 -15.30
N ARG A 344 28.83 -2.40 -15.44
CA ARG A 344 27.41 -2.09 -15.20
C ARG A 344 26.47 -2.82 -16.16
N LYS A 345 26.88 -3.01 -17.42
CA LYS A 345 26.09 -3.75 -18.42
C LYS A 345 26.02 -5.24 -18.08
N GLU A 346 27.14 -5.82 -17.68
CA GLU A 346 27.22 -7.20 -17.21
C GLU A 346 26.40 -7.41 -15.94
N LEU A 347 26.56 -6.53 -14.93
CA LEU A 347 25.79 -6.54 -13.69
C LEU A 347 24.29 -6.58 -13.98
N ARG A 348 23.81 -5.68 -14.86
CA ARG A 348 22.40 -5.64 -15.27
C ARG A 348 21.93 -6.93 -15.92
N SER A 349 22.75 -7.55 -16.76
CA SER A 349 22.38 -8.80 -17.45
C SER A 349 22.25 -9.95 -16.45
N ARG A 350 23.21 -10.09 -15.54
CA ARG A 350 23.21 -11.15 -14.52
C ARG A 350 22.08 -10.97 -13.51
N GLU A 351 21.88 -9.75 -13.00
CA GLU A 351 20.77 -9.46 -12.08
C GLU A 351 19.40 -9.74 -12.73
N ARG A 352 19.22 -9.45 -14.02
CA ARG A 352 17.98 -9.77 -14.73
C ARG A 352 17.69 -11.26 -14.75
N ARG A 353 18.69 -12.09 -15.10
CA ARG A 353 18.54 -13.55 -15.14
C ARG A 353 18.24 -14.11 -13.75
N ALA A 354 18.96 -13.65 -12.72
CA ALA A 354 18.72 -14.09 -11.34
C ALA A 354 17.30 -13.72 -10.85
N VAL A 355 16.84 -12.50 -11.16
CA VAL A 355 15.46 -12.06 -10.87
C VAL A 355 14.43 -12.92 -11.59
N SER A 356 14.65 -13.17 -12.88
CA SER A 356 13.76 -13.98 -13.72
C SER A 356 13.64 -15.39 -13.17
N GLU A 357 14.76 -16.04 -12.83
CA GLU A 357 14.80 -17.38 -12.27
C GLU A 357 14.03 -17.47 -10.94
N VAL A 358 14.29 -16.56 -10.00
CA VAL A 358 13.59 -16.53 -8.71
C VAL A 358 12.08 -16.37 -8.89
N ILE A 359 11.64 -15.56 -9.85
CA ILE A 359 10.23 -15.37 -10.15
C ILE A 359 9.64 -16.62 -10.82
N HIS A 360 10.36 -17.25 -11.75
CA HIS A 360 9.92 -18.47 -12.44
C HIS A 360 9.80 -19.68 -11.51
N GLN A 361 10.68 -19.80 -10.53
CA GLN A 361 10.63 -20.86 -9.51
C GLN A 361 9.58 -20.60 -8.42
N SER A 362 9.02 -19.39 -8.34
CA SER A 362 8.04 -19.03 -7.32
C SER A 362 6.65 -19.61 -7.60
N SER A 363 6.05 -20.19 -6.56
CA SER A 363 4.66 -20.67 -6.56
C SER A 363 3.68 -19.50 -6.42
N VAL A 364 4.08 -18.49 -5.63
CA VAL A 364 3.28 -17.29 -5.37
C VAL A 364 4.16 -16.06 -5.25
N VAL A 365 3.74 -14.99 -5.93
CA VAL A 365 4.34 -13.66 -5.87
C VAL A 365 3.37 -12.68 -5.24
N PHE A 366 3.82 -11.99 -4.19
CA PHE A 366 3.10 -10.93 -3.50
C PHE A 366 3.61 -9.56 -3.95
N ALA A 367 2.73 -8.65 -4.36
CA ALA A 367 3.11 -7.30 -4.77
C ALA A 367 1.95 -6.32 -4.56
N THR A 368 2.22 -5.02 -4.40
CA THR A 368 1.12 -4.05 -4.55
C THR A 368 0.67 -3.99 -6.01
N CYS A 369 -0.59 -3.60 -6.28
CA CYS A 369 -1.09 -3.46 -7.66
C CYS A 369 -0.14 -2.60 -8.51
N ALA A 370 0.31 -1.47 -7.96
CA ALA A 370 1.29 -0.62 -8.64
C ALA A 370 2.65 -1.32 -8.85
N ALA A 371 3.16 -2.08 -7.87
CA ALA A 371 4.44 -2.77 -7.99
C ALA A 371 4.41 -3.92 -9.03
N ALA A 372 3.25 -4.54 -9.23
CA ALA A 372 3.07 -5.57 -10.26
C ALA A 372 3.32 -5.04 -11.68
N GLY A 373 3.05 -3.75 -11.92
CA GLY A 373 3.38 -3.06 -13.19
C GLY A 373 4.85 -2.65 -13.32
N GLY A 374 5.69 -3.03 -12.36
CA GLY A 374 7.10 -2.70 -12.34
C GLY A 374 7.91 -3.43 -13.42
N ARG A 375 9.12 -2.89 -13.69
CA ARG A 375 10.07 -3.48 -14.64
C ARG A 375 10.49 -4.90 -14.25
N THR A 376 10.42 -5.25 -12.96
CA THR A 376 10.81 -6.56 -12.44
C THR A 376 9.97 -7.68 -13.07
N LEU A 377 8.64 -7.67 -12.89
CA LEU A 377 7.74 -8.66 -13.49
C LEU A 377 7.71 -8.54 -15.01
N ALA A 378 7.67 -7.32 -15.55
CA ALA A 378 7.67 -7.12 -17.00
C ALA A 378 8.92 -7.73 -17.68
N ARG A 379 10.07 -7.78 -17.00
CA ARG A 379 11.28 -8.43 -17.53
C ARG A 379 11.24 -9.93 -17.39
N ALA A 380 10.78 -10.45 -16.24
CA ALA A 380 10.63 -11.89 -16.02
C ALA A 380 9.70 -12.55 -17.06
N MET A 381 8.71 -11.80 -17.57
CA MET A 381 7.84 -12.24 -18.66
C MET A 381 8.50 -12.24 -20.05
N ASN A 382 9.53 -11.41 -20.28
CA ASN A 382 10.10 -11.16 -21.60
C ASN A 382 11.46 -11.88 -21.83
N ASP A 383 11.90 -12.74 -20.91
CA ASP A 383 13.28 -13.27 -20.86
C ASP A 383 13.56 -14.43 -21.85
N GLY A 384 13.06 -14.32 -23.08
CA GLY A 384 13.57 -15.10 -24.22
C GLY A 384 12.93 -16.46 -24.50
N HIS A 385 11.81 -16.81 -23.88
CA HIS A 385 10.98 -17.93 -24.36
C HIS A 385 10.08 -17.41 -25.47
N ALA A 386 10.45 -17.69 -26.72
CA ALA A 386 9.90 -17.15 -27.96
C ALA A 386 8.43 -17.51 -28.26
N GLU A 387 7.69 -18.11 -27.32
CA GLU A 387 6.25 -18.30 -27.45
C GLU A 387 5.49 -17.17 -26.77
N SER A 388 4.97 -16.29 -27.63
CA SER A 388 4.16 -15.09 -27.42
C SER A 388 2.86 -15.28 -26.59
N THR A 389 2.73 -16.34 -25.78
CA THR A 389 1.47 -16.73 -25.11
C THR A 389 1.64 -17.22 -23.67
N SER A 390 2.85 -17.34 -23.13
CA SER A 390 3.07 -17.79 -21.74
C SER A 390 2.88 -16.64 -20.73
N ARG A 391 1.64 -16.43 -20.28
CA ARG A 391 1.38 -15.63 -19.07
C ARG A 391 2.07 -16.30 -17.88
N LEU A 392 2.70 -15.49 -17.03
CA LEU A 392 3.53 -15.96 -15.91
C LEU A 392 2.70 -16.58 -14.76
N PHE A 393 1.44 -16.15 -14.64
CA PHE A 393 0.54 -16.54 -13.57
C PHE A 393 -0.75 -17.14 -14.13
N ASP A 394 -1.25 -18.18 -13.45
CA ASP A 394 -2.55 -18.77 -13.75
C ASP A 394 -3.67 -17.92 -13.14
N VAL A 395 -3.45 -17.48 -11.89
CA VAL A 395 -4.42 -16.77 -11.06
C VAL A 395 -3.84 -15.45 -10.56
N VAL A 396 -4.66 -14.40 -10.62
CA VAL A 396 -4.43 -13.13 -9.95
C VAL A 396 -5.44 -12.98 -8.82
N VAL A 397 -4.95 -12.77 -7.60
CA VAL A 397 -5.78 -12.48 -6.43
C VAL A 397 -5.59 -11.01 -6.07
N ILE A 398 -6.66 -10.24 -5.89
CA ILE A 398 -6.58 -8.85 -5.42
C ILE A 398 -7.42 -8.70 -4.15
N ASP A 399 -6.75 -8.48 -3.03
CA ASP A 399 -7.40 -8.10 -1.77
C ASP A 399 -7.56 -6.58 -1.67
N GLU A 400 -8.55 -6.16 -0.91
CA GLU A 400 -9.00 -4.76 -0.83
C GLU A 400 -9.23 -4.11 -2.21
N ALA A 401 -9.77 -4.87 -3.17
CA ALA A 401 -10.03 -4.40 -4.53
C ALA A 401 -11.02 -3.21 -4.58
N ALA A 402 -11.85 -3.05 -3.54
CA ALA A 402 -12.76 -1.92 -3.37
C ALA A 402 -12.05 -0.61 -2.90
N GLN A 403 -10.77 -0.67 -2.55
CA GLN A 403 -9.95 0.49 -2.16
C GLN A 403 -9.02 0.95 -3.30
N ALA A 404 -9.12 0.36 -4.48
CA ALA A 404 -8.28 0.67 -5.64
C ALA A 404 -9.12 1.28 -6.77
N ILE A 405 -8.61 2.33 -7.41
CA ILE A 405 -9.16 2.82 -8.67
C ILE A 405 -9.11 1.70 -9.71
N GLU A 406 -10.10 1.64 -10.60
CA GLU A 406 -10.22 0.52 -11.55
C GLU A 406 -8.95 0.34 -12.42
N ALA A 407 -8.35 1.43 -12.90
CA ALA A 407 -7.12 1.38 -13.69
C ALA A 407 -5.95 0.68 -12.94
N ALA A 408 -5.88 0.78 -11.61
CA ALA A 408 -4.84 0.14 -10.82
C ALA A 408 -5.02 -1.39 -10.74
N CYS A 409 -6.27 -1.87 -10.67
CA CYS A 409 -6.58 -3.30 -10.67
C CYS A 409 -6.20 -3.97 -12.01
N TRP A 410 -6.32 -3.25 -13.12
CA TRP A 410 -5.92 -3.78 -14.43
C TRP A 410 -4.43 -4.10 -14.55
N ILE A 411 -3.57 -3.48 -13.72
CA ILE A 411 -2.12 -3.74 -13.71
C ILE A 411 -1.81 -5.22 -13.47
N PRO A 412 -2.21 -5.82 -12.34
CA PRO A 412 -2.01 -7.25 -12.12
C PRO A 412 -2.96 -8.13 -12.93
N LEU A 413 -4.21 -7.72 -13.21
CA LEU A 413 -5.20 -8.57 -13.89
C LEU A 413 -4.76 -9.02 -15.28
N LEU A 414 -4.07 -8.17 -16.04
CA LEU A 414 -3.56 -8.53 -17.37
C LEU A 414 -2.43 -9.59 -17.33
N LEU A 415 -1.91 -9.91 -16.14
CA LEU A 415 -0.83 -10.89 -15.95
C LEU A 415 -1.35 -12.32 -15.71
N GLY A 416 -2.66 -12.51 -15.53
CA GLY A 416 -3.30 -13.79 -15.24
C GLY A 416 -4.32 -14.27 -16.27
N ARG A 417 -4.92 -15.45 -16.00
CA ARG A 417 -6.06 -15.99 -16.78
C ARG A 417 -7.36 -16.03 -15.98
N LYS A 418 -7.23 -16.13 -14.66
CA LYS A 418 -8.32 -16.10 -13.70
C LYS A 418 -8.07 -15.00 -12.66
N ALA A 419 -9.14 -14.37 -12.20
CA ALA A 419 -9.13 -13.34 -11.18
C ALA A 419 -10.00 -13.73 -9.99
N VAL A 420 -9.48 -13.55 -8.78
CA VAL A 420 -10.25 -13.56 -7.54
C VAL A 420 -10.09 -12.20 -6.89
N LEU A 421 -11.19 -11.43 -6.83
CA LEU A 421 -11.19 -10.12 -6.20
C LEU A 421 -11.91 -10.21 -4.86
N ALA A 422 -11.31 -9.67 -3.82
CA ALA A 422 -11.95 -9.53 -2.53
C ALA A 422 -11.96 -8.07 -2.11
N GLY A 423 -13.07 -7.65 -1.51
CA GLY A 423 -13.21 -6.28 -1.06
C GLY A 423 -14.54 -6.05 -0.37
N ASP A 424 -14.79 -4.78 -0.08
CA ASP A 424 -16.06 -4.31 0.45
C ASP A 424 -16.36 -2.92 -0.10
N HIS A 425 -17.27 -2.85 -1.08
CA HIS A 425 -17.64 -1.61 -1.74
C HIS A 425 -18.51 -0.68 -0.87
N LYS A 426 -18.84 -1.09 0.36
CA LYS A 426 -19.50 -0.24 1.37
C LYS A 426 -18.51 0.44 2.33
N GLN A 427 -17.21 0.14 2.23
CA GLN A 427 -16.14 0.82 2.98
C GLN A 427 -15.52 1.96 2.17
N LEU A 428 -14.43 2.56 2.68
CA LEU A 428 -13.71 3.63 2.01
C LEU A 428 -13.30 3.20 0.59
N ALA A 429 -13.69 4.00 -0.41
CA ALA A 429 -13.24 3.86 -1.78
C ALA A 429 -11.79 4.33 -1.94
N ALA A 430 -11.27 4.25 -3.16
CA ALA A 430 -9.96 4.81 -3.48
C ALA A 430 -9.94 6.33 -3.23
N THR A 431 -8.86 6.81 -2.61
CA THR A 431 -8.65 8.25 -2.43
C THR A 431 -8.30 8.88 -3.78
N VAL A 432 -9.08 9.87 -4.18
CA VAL A 432 -8.89 10.68 -5.39
C VAL A 432 -8.77 12.13 -4.94
N LEU A 433 -7.67 12.80 -5.30
CA LEU A 433 -7.36 14.17 -4.91
C LEU A 433 -8.23 15.17 -5.68
N SER A 434 -8.40 14.97 -6.98
CA SER A 434 -9.23 15.81 -7.84
C SER A 434 -10.71 15.49 -7.60
N GLU A 435 -11.42 16.42 -6.96
CA GLU A 435 -12.87 16.30 -6.80
C GLU A 435 -13.60 16.17 -8.14
N GLU A 436 -13.10 16.84 -9.19
CA GLU A 436 -13.66 16.73 -10.53
C GLU A 436 -13.49 15.30 -11.08
N ALA A 437 -12.28 14.74 -10.98
CA ALA A 437 -12.02 13.39 -11.42
C ALA A 437 -12.87 12.37 -10.63
N ALA A 438 -13.00 12.56 -9.32
CA ALA A 438 -13.83 11.73 -8.45
C ALA A 438 -15.31 11.75 -8.89
N LYS A 439 -15.89 12.95 -9.08
CA LYS A 439 -17.29 13.12 -9.53
C LYS A 439 -17.55 12.53 -10.91
N ARG A 440 -16.53 12.52 -11.78
CA ARG A 440 -16.61 11.95 -13.13
C ARG A 440 -16.32 10.44 -13.20
N GLY A 441 -16.15 9.77 -12.05
CA GLY A 441 -16.11 8.31 -11.96
C GLY A 441 -14.73 7.71 -11.63
N LEU A 442 -13.69 8.50 -11.33
CA LEU A 442 -12.38 7.94 -10.98
C LEU A 442 -12.40 7.18 -9.64
N GLN A 443 -13.30 7.55 -8.73
CA GLN A 443 -13.50 6.89 -7.44
C GLN A 443 -14.29 5.57 -7.56
N GLU A 444 -14.90 5.29 -8.72
CA GLU A 444 -15.57 4.02 -8.96
C GLU A 444 -14.53 2.90 -9.06
N THR A 445 -14.73 1.85 -8.27
CA THR A 445 -13.80 0.73 -8.22
C THR A 445 -14.26 -0.40 -9.11
N LEU A 446 -13.30 -1.17 -9.65
CA LEU A 446 -13.60 -2.38 -10.41
C LEU A 446 -14.52 -3.31 -9.61
N PHE A 447 -14.25 -3.47 -8.32
CA PHE A 447 -15.02 -4.33 -7.43
C PHE A 447 -16.47 -3.86 -7.33
N GLY A 448 -16.72 -2.56 -7.10
CA GLY A 448 -18.07 -2.00 -7.03
C GLY A 448 -18.83 -2.17 -8.35
N ARG A 449 -18.18 -1.91 -9.48
CA ARG A 449 -18.78 -2.05 -10.81
C ARG A 449 -19.18 -3.50 -11.11
N LEU A 450 -18.30 -4.46 -10.81
CA LEU A 450 -18.57 -5.88 -11.01
C LEU A 450 -19.65 -6.42 -10.06
N MET A 451 -19.70 -5.93 -8.81
CA MET A 451 -20.79 -6.27 -7.88
C MET A 451 -22.14 -5.86 -8.46
N ALA A 452 -22.27 -4.61 -8.94
CA ALA A 452 -23.51 -4.13 -9.56
C ALA A 452 -23.90 -4.96 -10.80
N MET A 453 -22.94 -5.29 -11.66
CA MET A 453 -23.16 -6.14 -12.84
C MET A 453 -23.62 -7.56 -12.45
N MET A 454 -23.06 -8.15 -11.40
CA MET A 454 -23.47 -9.47 -10.93
C MET A 454 -24.85 -9.44 -10.23
N GLU A 455 -25.17 -8.38 -9.49
CA GLU A 455 -26.50 -8.19 -8.90
C GLU A 455 -27.58 -8.07 -9.99
N GLU A 456 -27.33 -7.29 -11.04
CA GLU A 456 -28.22 -7.15 -12.20
C GLU A 456 -28.45 -8.51 -12.90
N ALA A 457 -27.36 -9.23 -13.23
CA ALA A 457 -27.45 -10.56 -13.83
C ALA A 457 -28.18 -11.59 -12.96
N THR A 458 -28.01 -11.53 -11.63
CA THR A 458 -28.73 -12.42 -10.69
C THR A 458 -30.24 -12.14 -10.73
N ASN A 459 -30.64 -10.87 -10.76
CA ASN A 459 -32.05 -10.46 -10.72
C ASN A 459 -32.77 -10.73 -12.04
N GLU A 460 -32.12 -10.50 -13.18
CA GLU A 460 -32.73 -10.63 -14.50
C GLU A 460 -32.74 -12.08 -15.01
N GLU A 461 -31.64 -12.81 -14.83
CA GLU A 461 -31.46 -14.15 -15.40
C GLU A 461 -31.72 -15.26 -14.37
N GLY A 462 -31.87 -14.93 -13.08
CA GLY A 462 -32.02 -15.90 -11.99
C GLY A 462 -30.78 -16.78 -11.80
N ARG A 463 -29.62 -16.33 -12.28
CA ARG A 463 -28.38 -17.10 -12.28
C ARG A 463 -27.60 -16.89 -10.99
N GLU A 464 -27.07 -17.96 -10.44
CA GLU A 464 -26.15 -17.88 -9.33
C GLU A 464 -24.78 -17.39 -9.82
N MET A 465 -24.46 -16.14 -9.48
CA MET A 465 -23.21 -15.50 -9.88
C MET A 465 -22.05 -15.95 -9.00
N PRO A 466 -20.80 -15.95 -9.50
CA PRO A 466 -19.61 -16.30 -8.74
C PRO A 466 -19.20 -15.17 -7.77
N CYS A 467 -20.15 -14.70 -6.98
CA CYS A 467 -19.99 -13.69 -5.94
C CYS A 467 -20.60 -14.19 -4.64
N VAL A 468 -19.87 -14.02 -3.55
CA VAL A 468 -20.27 -14.46 -2.22
C VAL A 468 -20.05 -13.35 -1.20
N MET A 469 -21.10 -13.01 -0.48
CA MET A 469 -21.02 -12.12 0.67
C MET A 469 -20.83 -12.95 1.94
N LEU A 470 -19.75 -12.68 2.68
CA LEU A 470 -19.53 -13.28 3.99
C LEU A 470 -20.46 -12.61 5.02
N SER A 471 -21.20 -13.40 5.80
CA SER A 471 -22.24 -12.89 6.70
C SER A 471 -21.87 -12.94 8.19
N THR A 472 -21.10 -13.93 8.63
CA THR A 472 -20.71 -14.05 10.04
C THR A 472 -19.48 -13.21 10.37
N GLN A 473 -19.60 -12.25 11.29
CA GLN A 473 -18.50 -11.38 11.73
C GLN A 473 -17.98 -11.76 13.13
N TYR A 474 -16.67 -11.60 13.33
CA TYR A 474 -15.92 -12.04 14.51
C TYR A 474 -15.19 -10.88 15.21
N ARG A 475 -15.63 -9.63 15.01
CA ARG A 475 -14.98 -8.42 15.54
C ARG A 475 -15.84 -7.68 16.56
N MET A 476 -17.09 -7.38 16.21
CA MET A 476 -17.92 -6.40 16.92
C MET A 476 -18.95 -7.09 17.81
N ASN A 477 -19.29 -6.45 18.93
CA ASN A 477 -20.52 -6.74 19.68
C ASN A 477 -21.75 -6.56 18.75
N GLU A 478 -22.82 -7.31 19.00
CA GLU A 478 -24.05 -7.27 18.19
C GLU A 478 -24.68 -5.86 18.12
N THR A 479 -24.65 -5.11 19.22
CA THR A 479 -25.16 -3.74 19.30
C THR A 479 -24.38 -2.79 18.39
N ILE A 480 -23.05 -2.89 18.40
CA ILE A 480 -22.16 -2.07 17.55
C ILE A 480 -22.37 -2.45 16.07
N MET A 481 -22.41 -3.75 15.78
CA MET A 481 -22.65 -4.27 14.43
C MET A 481 -24.02 -3.85 13.89
N GLY A 482 -25.04 -3.83 14.73
CA GLY A 482 -26.45 -3.67 14.34
C GLY A 482 -26.71 -2.44 13.48
N TRP A 483 -26.10 -1.30 13.82
CA TRP A 483 -26.24 -0.08 13.03
C TRP A 483 -25.67 -0.27 11.61
N SER A 484 -24.39 -0.65 11.48
CA SER A 484 -23.76 -0.85 10.17
C SER A 484 -24.46 -1.92 9.35
N ASN A 485 -24.93 -2.99 10.00
CA ASN A 485 -25.67 -4.08 9.35
C ASN A 485 -26.95 -3.58 8.67
N SER A 486 -27.74 -2.77 9.40
CA SER A 486 -28.98 -2.20 8.87
C SER A 486 -28.75 -1.18 7.74
N GLN A 487 -27.72 -0.34 7.87
CA GLN A 487 -27.49 0.77 6.94
C GLN A 487 -26.82 0.34 5.64
N PHE A 488 -25.87 -0.60 5.70
CA PHE A 488 -25.01 -0.92 4.55
C PHE A 488 -25.19 -2.33 4.00
N TYR A 489 -25.68 -3.26 4.83
CA TYR A 489 -25.63 -4.70 4.54
C TYR A 489 -27.01 -5.37 4.59
N GLY A 490 -28.09 -4.60 4.56
CA GLY A 490 -29.46 -5.12 4.47
C GLY A 490 -29.90 -6.02 5.63
N GLY A 491 -29.20 -5.97 6.77
CA GLY A 491 -29.46 -6.87 7.90
C GLY A 491 -28.85 -8.28 7.76
N HIS A 492 -28.04 -8.55 6.73
CA HIS A 492 -27.49 -9.88 6.46
C HIS A 492 -26.30 -10.29 7.34
N LEU A 493 -25.69 -9.37 8.10
CA LEU A 493 -24.59 -9.71 9.01
C LEU A 493 -25.07 -10.35 10.30
N VAL A 494 -24.30 -11.32 10.79
CA VAL A 494 -24.54 -12.03 12.04
C VAL A 494 -23.30 -11.96 12.90
N ALA A 495 -23.44 -11.55 14.17
CA ALA A 495 -22.35 -11.58 15.13
C ALA A 495 -22.09 -13.03 15.57
N ALA A 496 -20.86 -13.50 15.45
CA ALA A 496 -20.47 -14.81 15.96
C ALA A 496 -20.67 -14.87 17.48
N GLU A 497 -21.04 -16.05 18.01
CA GLU A 497 -21.29 -16.24 19.44
C GLU A 497 -20.12 -15.78 20.31
N SER A 498 -18.89 -15.95 19.80
CA SER A 498 -17.67 -15.53 20.50
C SER A 498 -17.57 -14.02 20.74
N VAL A 499 -18.23 -13.18 19.93
CA VAL A 499 -18.18 -11.71 20.03
C VAL A 499 -19.53 -11.04 20.34
N LYS A 500 -20.64 -11.76 20.14
CA LYS A 500 -22.01 -11.25 20.19
C LYS A 500 -22.30 -10.38 21.40
N SER A 501 -21.93 -10.87 22.59
CA SER A 501 -22.18 -10.23 23.89
C SER A 501 -20.94 -9.61 24.54
N ARG A 502 -19.83 -9.44 23.81
CA ARG A 502 -18.58 -8.91 24.38
C ARG A 502 -18.72 -7.46 24.83
N THR A 503 -18.20 -7.15 26.01
CA THR A 503 -18.11 -5.79 26.58
C THR A 503 -16.74 -5.58 27.22
N LEU A 504 -16.37 -4.33 27.52
CA LEU A 504 -15.09 -4.03 28.15
C LEU A 504 -15.02 -4.55 29.60
N GLN A 505 -16.15 -4.72 30.26
CA GLN A 505 -16.24 -5.30 31.61
C GLN A 505 -15.60 -6.70 31.69
N GLN A 506 -15.66 -7.48 30.61
CA GLN A 506 -15.06 -8.82 30.57
C GLN A 506 -13.52 -8.79 30.59
N LEU A 507 -12.90 -7.64 30.29
CA LEU A 507 -11.46 -7.46 30.36
C LEU A 507 -10.99 -7.13 31.79
N THR A 508 -11.90 -6.78 32.70
CA THR A 508 -11.59 -6.34 34.06
C THR A 508 -12.04 -7.40 35.07
N GLN A 509 -11.11 -8.27 35.48
CA GLN A 509 -11.42 -9.39 36.39
C GLN A 509 -11.96 -8.96 37.77
N GLN A 510 -11.70 -7.72 38.20
CA GLN A 510 -12.06 -7.20 39.53
C GLN A 510 -12.82 -5.86 39.48
N GLY A 511 -13.26 -5.42 38.29
CA GLY A 511 -13.78 -4.06 38.10
C GLY A 511 -12.72 -2.98 38.34
N ILE A 512 -13.14 -1.73 38.49
CA ILE A 512 -12.24 -0.60 38.75
C ILE A 512 -12.26 -0.32 40.25
N PRO A 513 -11.10 -0.29 40.95
CA PRO A 513 -11.06 0.07 42.37
C PRO A 513 -11.77 1.40 42.64
N THR A 514 -12.64 1.45 43.66
CA THR A 514 -13.44 2.65 43.99
C THR A 514 -12.58 3.90 44.16
N SER A 515 -11.39 3.75 44.76
CA SER A 515 -10.43 4.84 44.94
C SER A 515 -9.92 5.44 43.63
N ARG A 516 -9.85 4.66 42.54
CA ARG A 516 -9.47 5.17 41.20
C ARG A 516 -10.65 5.86 40.51
N ILE A 517 -11.88 5.42 40.76
CA ILE A 517 -13.08 6.07 40.21
C ILE A 517 -13.30 7.43 40.89
N GLU A 518 -13.16 7.49 42.21
CA GLU A 518 -13.26 8.74 42.98
C GLU A 518 -12.28 9.81 42.48
N GLN A 519 -11.08 9.40 42.04
CA GLN A 519 -10.08 10.30 41.44
C GLN A 519 -10.48 10.83 40.05
N LEU A 520 -11.31 10.10 39.30
CA LEU A 520 -11.77 10.49 37.96
C LEU A 520 -12.99 11.44 38.02
N GLY A 521 -13.64 11.55 39.18
CA GLY A 521 -14.76 12.46 39.43
C GLY A 521 -16.13 11.89 39.03
N ALA A 522 -17.18 12.67 39.29
CA ALA A 522 -18.58 12.23 39.18
C ALA A 522 -19.09 11.94 37.74
N TRP A 523 -18.26 12.14 36.72
CA TRP A 523 -18.64 11.89 35.32
C TRP A 523 -18.47 10.42 34.90
N VAL A 524 -17.80 9.60 35.74
CA VAL A 524 -17.49 8.19 35.47
C VAL A 524 -18.34 7.26 36.34
N ASP A 525 -18.87 6.21 35.72
CA ASP A 525 -19.56 5.10 36.39
C ASP A 525 -18.98 3.76 35.92
N GLN A 526 -18.90 2.76 36.81
CA GLN A 526 -18.43 1.41 36.48
C GLN A 526 -19.29 0.76 35.38
N ASP A 527 -20.58 1.05 35.34
CA ASP A 527 -21.50 0.48 34.35
C ASP A 527 -21.14 0.87 32.91
N MET A 528 -20.33 1.93 32.72
CA MET A 528 -19.83 2.31 31.40
C MET A 528 -19.04 1.19 30.72
N LEU A 529 -18.32 0.34 31.47
CA LEU A 529 -17.59 -0.80 30.89
C LEU A 529 -18.51 -1.90 30.35
N GLY A 530 -19.74 -2.00 30.88
CA GLY A 530 -20.77 -2.92 30.42
C GLY A 530 -21.50 -2.44 29.16
N ARG A 531 -21.36 -1.17 28.79
CA ARG A 531 -22.04 -0.57 27.64
C ARG A 531 -21.15 -0.67 26.40
N PRO A 532 -21.53 -1.43 25.36
CA PRO A 532 -20.70 -1.57 24.16
C PRO A 532 -20.68 -0.30 23.30
N LEU A 533 -21.64 0.60 23.49
CA LEU A 533 -21.75 1.86 22.76
C LEU A 533 -22.14 2.98 23.74
N ILE A 534 -21.39 4.08 23.69
CA ILE A 534 -21.61 5.29 24.48
C ILE A 534 -21.57 6.48 23.52
N TRP A 535 -22.60 7.32 23.57
CA TRP A 535 -22.65 8.59 22.84
C TRP A 535 -22.59 9.73 23.86
N ILE A 536 -21.56 10.57 23.77
CA ILE A 536 -21.41 11.77 24.60
C ILE A 536 -21.79 12.97 23.73
N ASP A 537 -22.98 13.51 23.94
CA ASP A 537 -23.47 14.67 23.21
C ASP A 537 -22.83 15.95 23.79
N THR A 538 -22.28 16.78 22.90
CA THR A 538 -21.61 18.05 23.21
C THR A 538 -22.42 19.25 22.76
N ALA A 539 -23.60 19.03 22.16
CA ALA A 539 -24.48 20.09 21.69
C ALA A 539 -24.99 20.97 22.84
N GLY A 540 -25.04 22.28 22.61
CA GLY A 540 -25.58 23.25 23.58
C GLY A 540 -24.68 23.57 24.77
N VAL A 541 -23.39 23.21 24.70
CA VAL A 541 -22.40 23.52 25.74
C VAL A 541 -21.54 24.71 25.30
N ASP A 542 -21.70 25.86 25.98
CA ASP A 542 -21.15 27.18 25.61
C ASP A 542 -19.62 27.29 25.48
N TRP A 543 -18.87 26.26 25.87
CA TRP A 543 -17.40 26.24 25.77
C TRP A 543 -16.88 25.13 24.84
N MET A 544 -17.79 24.40 24.18
CA MET A 544 -17.47 23.29 23.26
C MET A 544 -17.71 23.71 21.82
N HIS A 545 -16.92 24.67 21.34
CA HIS A 545 -16.99 25.17 19.97
C HIS A 545 -15.80 24.67 19.14
N GLU A 546 -15.98 24.65 17.81
CA GLU A 546 -14.86 24.46 16.88
C GLU A 546 -13.85 25.59 17.10
N ASP A 547 -12.56 25.25 17.21
CA ASP A 547 -11.53 26.27 17.40
C ASP A 547 -11.47 27.15 16.14
N ASP A 548 -11.38 28.47 16.30
CA ASP A 548 -11.28 29.39 15.16
C ASP A 548 -9.95 29.17 14.43
N VAL A 549 -10.03 28.71 13.19
CA VAL A 549 -8.90 28.53 12.28
C VAL A 549 -9.24 29.07 10.90
N GLY A 550 -8.25 29.66 10.24
CA GLY A 550 -8.40 30.13 8.86
C GLY A 550 -8.91 29.03 7.93
N GLU A 551 -9.61 29.42 6.87
CA GLU A 551 -10.37 28.52 5.97
C GLU A 551 -9.53 27.39 5.32
N GLU A 552 -8.20 27.54 5.27
CA GLU A 552 -7.26 26.58 4.67
C GLU A 552 -6.71 25.52 5.66
N GLU A 553 -7.03 25.60 6.96
CA GLU A 553 -6.53 24.66 7.97
C GLU A 553 -7.53 23.54 8.33
N SER A 554 -6.99 22.36 8.70
CA SER A 554 -7.79 21.25 9.24
C SER A 554 -8.50 21.66 10.54
N ARG A 555 -9.75 21.24 10.71
CA ARG A 555 -10.59 21.57 11.89
C ARG A 555 -10.14 20.90 13.19
N SER A 556 -10.52 21.50 14.33
CA SER A 556 -10.33 20.91 15.67
C SER A 556 -11.34 21.43 16.70
N ASN A 557 -11.42 20.73 17.83
CA ASN A 557 -12.23 21.09 18.98
C ASN A 557 -11.49 20.72 20.28
N SER A 558 -10.96 21.73 20.97
CA SER A 558 -10.19 21.56 22.22
C SER A 558 -11.01 20.95 23.36
N ALA A 559 -12.32 21.14 23.38
CA ALA A 559 -13.19 20.59 24.41
C ALA A 559 -13.41 19.08 24.22
N GLU A 560 -13.58 18.61 22.98
CA GLU A 560 -13.62 17.18 22.67
C GLU A 560 -12.31 16.48 23.05
N VAL A 561 -11.16 17.14 22.82
CA VAL A 561 -9.85 16.62 23.24
C VAL A 561 -9.84 16.33 24.75
N ALA A 562 -10.39 17.24 25.56
CA ALA A 562 -10.47 17.04 27.01
C ALA A 562 -11.38 15.87 27.40
N ILE A 563 -12.51 15.66 26.72
CA ILE A 563 -13.39 14.51 26.94
C ILE A 563 -12.68 13.20 26.59
N VAL A 564 -12.02 13.15 25.43
CA VAL A 564 -11.25 11.98 25.00
C VAL A 564 -10.16 11.66 26.03
N ALA A 565 -9.38 12.65 26.47
CA ALA A 565 -8.33 12.45 27.47
C ALA A 565 -8.87 11.91 28.80
N LYS A 566 -10.03 12.41 29.25
CA LYS A 566 -10.73 11.89 30.43
C LYS A 566 -11.19 10.44 30.24
N TYR A 567 -11.75 10.09 29.10
CA TYR A 567 -12.18 8.72 28.80
C TYR A 567 -11.03 7.74 28.68
N ILE A 568 -9.90 8.15 28.08
CA ILE A 568 -8.68 7.33 28.07
C ILE A 568 -8.14 7.12 29.48
N SER A 569 -8.18 8.14 30.35
CA SER A 569 -7.80 8.01 31.75
C SER A 569 -8.69 7.02 32.51
N PHE A 570 -10.00 7.01 32.22
CA PHE A 570 -10.94 6.02 32.74
C PHE A 570 -10.60 4.59 32.30
N LEU A 571 -10.37 4.38 31.00
CA LEU A 571 -9.98 3.06 30.48
C LEU A 571 -8.67 2.56 31.13
N ARG A 572 -7.70 3.45 31.35
CA ARG A 572 -6.45 3.12 32.05
C ARG A 572 -6.67 2.77 33.51
N ALA A 573 -7.53 3.49 34.22
CA ALA A 573 -7.88 3.15 35.59
C ALA A 573 -8.49 1.75 35.69
N ALA A 574 -9.17 1.32 34.62
CA ALA A 574 -9.71 -0.02 34.39
C ALA A 574 -8.71 -1.04 33.86
N ASP A 575 -7.41 -0.73 33.80
CA ASP A 575 -6.35 -1.61 33.29
C ASP A 575 -6.48 -1.96 31.79
N ILE A 576 -7.15 -1.10 31.03
CA ILE A 576 -7.24 -1.20 29.57
C ILE A 576 -6.15 -0.33 28.97
N GLY A 577 -5.10 -1.00 28.47
CA GLY A 577 -3.88 -0.39 27.95
C GLY A 577 -4.01 0.29 26.58
N ARG A 578 -2.91 0.96 26.18
CA ARG A 578 -2.78 1.61 24.86
C ARG A 578 -2.83 0.59 23.70
N ASP A 579 -2.41 -0.65 23.93
CA ASP A 579 -2.44 -1.75 22.96
C ASP A 579 -3.85 -2.20 22.58
N ARG A 580 -4.85 -1.87 23.41
CA ARG A 580 -6.27 -2.23 23.20
C ARG A 580 -7.16 -1.04 22.90
N THR A 581 -6.58 0.14 22.73
CA THR A 581 -7.33 1.39 22.58
C THR A 581 -6.84 2.16 21.36
N ALA A 582 -7.77 2.59 20.51
CA ALA A 582 -7.49 3.47 19.38
C ALA A 582 -8.43 4.66 19.42
N VAL A 583 -7.88 5.86 19.21
CA VAL A 583 -8.66 7.10 19.04
C VAL A 583 -8.61 7.49 17.57
N ILE A 584 -9.77 7.73 16.98
CA ILE A 584 -9.93 8.04 15.57
C ILE A 584 -10.62 9.39 15.45
N SER A 585 -10.12 10.27 14.58
CA SER A 585 -10.74 11.52 14.20
C SER A 585 -10.54 11.75 12.70
N PRO A 586 -11.54 12.30 11.98
CA PRO A 586 -11.40 12.60 10.55
C PRO A 586 -10.44 13.76 10.27
N TYR A 587 -10.15 14.61 11.26
CA TYR A 587 -9.34 15.83 11.07
C TYR A 587 -7.92 15.67 11.63
N ASN A 588 -6.93 15.91 10.77
CA ASN A 588 -5.52 15.77 11.12
C ASN A 588 -5.08 16.70 12.28
N ARG A 589 -5.63 17.92 12.36
CA ARG A 589 -5.34 18.84 13.47
C ARG A 589 -5.88 18.30 14.80
N GLN A 590 -7.13 17.82 14.81
CA GLN A 590 -7.71 17.17 15.99
C GLN A 590 -6.88 15.96 16.45
N VAL A 591 -6.39 15.14 15.52
CA VAL A 591 -5.50 14.01 15.86
C VAL A 591 -4.21 14.49 16.55
N ARG A 592 -3.61 15.61 16.11
CA ARG A 592 -2.42 16.18 16.75
C ARG A 592 -2.73 16.67 18.17
N LEU A 593 -3.80 17.44 18.34
CA LEU A 593 -4.19 17.95 19.66
C LEU A 593 -4.51 16.82 20.66
N ILE A 594 -5.22 15.77 20.22
CA ILE A 594 -5.46 14.57 21.02
C ILE A 594 -4.13 13.92 21.41
N ARG A 595 -3.21 13.76 20.44
CA ARG A 595 -1.91 13.15 20.69
C ARG A 595 -1.09 13.93 21.71
N ASP A 596 -1.04 15.25 21.60
CA ASP A 596 -0.28 16.12 22.49
C ASP A 596 -0.89 16.12 23.90
N ALA A 597 -2.22 16.26 24.01
CA ALA A 597 -2.92 16.16 25.29
C ALA A 597 -2.71 14.80 25.98
N LEU A 598 -2.67 13.70 25.22
CA LEU A 598 -2.40 12.36 25.75
C LEU A 598 -0.91 12.14 26.09
N LYS A 599 0.03 12.92 25.56
CA LYS A 599 1.44 12.89 26.01
C LYS A 599 1.60 13.64 27.32
N ASP A 600 1.07 14.85 27.38
CA ASP A 600 1.20 15.76 28.53
C ASP A 600 0.51 15.19 29.78
N SER A 601 -0.67 14.58 29.61
CA SER A 601 -1.41 13.97 30.72
C SER A 601 -0.84 12.64 31.21
N LEU A 602 0.01 11.98 30.42
CA LEU A 602 0.45 10.60 30.68
C LEU A 602 1.95 10.44 30.88
N GLY A 603 2.76 11.51 30.72
CA GLY A 603 4.18 11.52 31.05
C GLY A 603 5.06 10.56 30.24
N GLU A 604 4.66 10.23 29.01
CA GLU A 604 5.39 9.38 28.06
C GLU A 604 5.52 10.03 26.68
#